data_AF-A0ABD2RT50-F1
#
_entry.id   AF-A0ABD2RT50-F1
#
_cell.length_a   1.000
_cell.length_b   1.000
_cell.length_c   1.000
_cell.angle_alpha   90.00
_cell.angle_beta   90.00
_cell.angle_gamma   90.00
#
_symmetry.space_group_name_H-M   'P 1'
#
loop_
_entity.id
_entity.type
_entity.pdbx_description
1 polymer ?
#
loop_
_entity_poly.entity_id
_entity_poly.type
_entity_poly.pdbx_seq_one_letter_code
_entity_poly.pdbx_strand_id
1 'polypeptide(L)'
;MSLKTKSAPFFLLVILTFVFLSPICNGDQFCKFARKNDECTKVQGMFVFGSSLVDNGNNNFLVKSLAKANYLPYGVDFPLLEPTERFTNGKNVIDLLGDHLKIPTYIPSFNDPSTKGSKIIHGVNFASGGSGILDDTGVVAGEVISLNQQIRNFENVTLPELEEQIECNSKKSLKNYLFVVGSGGNDYSLNYFLGLVNKNITTIQDFTANLTITLSHQLKRLYDMGARKFVVMALYPNGCSPMARARNPNATDCIQILNDAAQLFNTNLRTLVDSPTLQMPDSTIVIVNAYKIIMDILQNPSPYGFSDTKNPCCDVATIQEGGTGTLCKKGGNVCSDRNANVYFDGLHPTEAVNFVLANKAFSSNLIDEVYPINVHLLSIV
;
A
#
# COMPACT_ATOMS: atom_id res chain seq x y z
N MET A 1 49.89 -28.67 61.89
CA MET A 1 48.92 -27.55 61.94
C MET A 1 48.08 -27.61 60.67
N SER A 2 46.76 -27.81 60.81
CA SER A 2 45.71 -27.74 59.76
C SER A 2 45.81 -28.68 58.54
N LEU A 3 44.91 -29.67 58.36
CA LEU A 3 43.59 -29.57 57.66
C LEU A 3 43.77 -29.25 56.16
N LYS A 4 43.31 -29.99 55.14
CA LYS A 4 42.20 -30.95 54.97
C LYS A 4 42.39 -31.76 53.66
N THR A 5 42.23 -33.08 53.80
CA THR A 5 41.48 -34.06 52.97
C THR A 5 40.91 -33.73 51.58
N LYS A 6 41.13 -34.72 50.66
CA LYS A 6 40.17 -35.42 49.75
C LYS A 6 39.62 -34.61 48.56
N SER A 7 39.29 -35.14 47.39
CA SER A 7 39.26 -36.50 46.79
C SER A 7 38.97 -36.33 45.28
N ALA A 8 39.35 -37.34 44.48
CA ALA A 8 39.22 -37.41 43.02
C ALA A 8 37.81 -37.12 42.45
N PRO A 9 37.70 -36.68 41.18
CA PRO A 9 36.43 -36.31 40.56
C PRO A 9 35.58 -37.54 40.23
N PHE A 10 34.30 -37.41 40.60
CA PHE A 10 33.22 -38.37 40.41
C PHE A 10 32.72 -38.25 38.95
N PHE A 11 32.84 -39.32 38.17
CA PHE A 11 32.17 -39.44 36.87
C PHE A 11 30.67 -39.64 37.14
N LEU A 12 29.84 -38.62 36.88
CA LEU A 12 28.38 -38.76 36.92
C LEU A 12 27.88 -39.07 35.51
N LEU A 13 27.49 -40.32 35.31
CA LEU A 13 26.82 -40.81 34.11
C LEU A 13 25.38 -40.25 34.09
N VAL A 14 25.08 -39.31 33.17
CA VAL A 14 23.71 -38.83 32.97
C VAL A 14 22.96 -39.84 32.10
N ILE A 15 22.12 -40.66 32.73
CA ILE A 15 21.17 -41.54 32.02
C ILE A 15 20.04 -40.66 31.48
N LEU A 16 20.05 -40.40 30.18
CA LEU A 16 18.92 -39.84 29.45
C LEU A 16 17.81 -40.90 29.36
N THR A 17 16.82 -40.81 30.26
CA THR A 17 15.55 -41.53 30.09
C THR A 17 14.80 -40.93 28.92
N PHE A 18 14.90 -41.56 27.74
CA PHE A 18 13.94 -41.36 26.66
C PHE A 18 12.60 -41.93 27.13
N VAL A 19 11.70 -41.06 27.59
CA VAL A 19 10.27 -41.40 27.67
C VAL A 19 9.78 -41.49 26.24
N PHE A 20 9.81 -42.69 25.67
CA PHE A 20 9.01 -43.00 24.51
C PHE A 20 7.54 -42.87 24.94
N LEU A 21 6.89 -41.80 24.49
CA LEU A 21 5.44 -41.73 24.42
C LEU A 21 5.00 -42.79 23.40
N SER A 22 4.84 -44.03 23.85
CA SER A 22 4.21 -45.09 23.08
C SER A 22 2.76 -44.66 22.81
N PRO A 23 2.31 -44.55 21.54
CA PRO A 23 0.89 -44.47 21.28
C PRO A 23 0.30 -45.85 21.62
N ILE A 24 -0.65 -45.88 22.55
CA ILE A 24 -1.50 -47.05 22.78
C ILE A 24 -2.41 -47.17 21.54
N CYS A 25 -1.93 -47.78 20.46
CA CYS A 25 -2.79 -48.19 19.34
C CYS A 25 -3.32 -49.59 19.69
N ASN A 26 -4.54 -49.65 20.24
CA ASN A 26 -5.36 -50.87 20.22
C ASN A 26 -5.91 -51.07 18.81
N GLY A 27 -5.97 -52.32 18.36
CA GLY A 27 -6.25 -52.71 16.98
C GLY A 27 -7.55 -52.13 16.39
N ASP A 28 -7.50 -51.96 15.06
CA ASP A 28 -8.60 -51.69 14.13
C ASP A 28 -9.26 -50.31 14.08
N GLN A 29 -8.59 -49.26 14.56
CA GLN A 29 -8.94 -47.89 14.16
C GLN A 29 -7.70 -47.08 13.83
N PHE A 30 -7.67 -46.54 12.61
CA PHE A 30 -6.72 -45.53 12.16
C PHE A 30 -6.41 -44.56 13.31
N CYS A 31 -5.14 -44.52 13.74
CA CYS A 31 -4.69 -43.60 14.77
C CYS A 31 -4.84 -42.16 14.20
N LYS A 32 -6.02 -41.56 14.38
CA LYS A 32 -6.30 -40.15 14.08
C LYS A 32 -5.50 -39.33 15.09
N PHE A 33 -4.47 -38.63 14.62
CA PHE A 33 -3.95 -37.51 15.37
C PHE A 33 -5.11 -36.56 15.66
N ALA A 34 -5.35 -36.28 16.94
CA ALA A 34 -6.25 -35.21 17.32
C ALA A 34 -5.76 -33.92 16.65
N ARG A 35 -6.48 -33.44 15.62
CA ARG A 35 -6.27 -32.11 15.05
C ARG A 35 -6.46 -31.11 16.18
N LYS A 36 -5.35 -30.59 16.68
CA LYS A 36 -5.33 -29.60 17.75
C LYS A 36 -5.68 -28.24 17.11
N ASN A 37 -6.90 -27.79 17.39
CA ASN A 37 -7.49 -26.47 17.21
C ASN A 37 -7.98 -26.05 15.80
N ASP A 38 -9.29 -25.77 15.74
CA ASP A 38 -10.04 -25.03 14.70
C ASP A 38 -9.63 -23.55 14.53
N GLU A 39 -8.51 -23.14 15.12
CA GLU A 39 -8.02 -21.76 15.09
C GLU A 39 -6.91 -21.64 14.06
N CYS A 40 -7.22 -21.01 12.93
CA CYS A 40 -6.23 -20.73 11.92
C CYS A 40 -5.05 -19.97 12.53
N THR A 41 -3.82 -20.36 12.19
CA THR A 41 -2.62 -19.63 12.58
C THR A 41 -2.82 -18.15 12.27
N LYS A 42 -2.65 -17.29 13.28
CA LYS A 42 -2.76 -15.84 13.12
C LYS A 42 -1.57 -15.34 12.32
N VAL A 43 -1.67 -15.43 11.00
CA VAL A 43 -0.77 -14.78 10.07
C VAL A 43 -1.18 -13.32 9.96
N GLN A 44 -0.22 -12.42 10.16
CA GLN A 44 -0.37 -11.00 9.90
C GLN A 44 0.30 -10.66 8.57
N GLY A 45 -0.35 -9.78 7.81
CA GLY A 45 0.07 -9.41 6.48
C GLY A 45 -0.81 -8.31 5.91
N MET A 46 -0.52 -7.89 4.68
CA MET A 46 -1.36 -6.92 3.97
C MET A 46 -1.52 -7.21 2.49
N PHE A 47 -2.74 -7.11 1.99
CA PHE A 47 -3.04 -7.10 0.56
C PHE A 47 -3.24 -5.66 0.11
N VAL A 48 -2.59 -5.28 -0.98
CA VAL A 48 -2.47 -3.87 -1.39
C VAL A 48 -3.06 -3.67 -2.77
N PHE A 49 -3.91 -2.67 -2.91
CA PHE A 49 -4.62 -2.32 -4.14
C PHE A 49 -4.48 -0.81 -4.38
N GLY A 50 -4.38 -0.39 -5.64
CA GLY A 50 -4.27 1.03 -5.96
C GLY A 50 -3.44 1.35 -7.19
N SER A 51 -2.76 2.48 -7.14
CA SER A 51 -1.92 2.97 -8.25
C SER A 51 -0.48 3.25 -7.81
N SER A 52 0.22 4.13 -8.51
CA SER A 52 1.66 4.38 -8.39
C SER A 52 2.16 4.74 -6.99
N LEU A 53 1.33 5.37 -6.16
CA LEU A 53 1.67 5.73 -4.77
C LEU A 53 1.87 4.50 -3.85
N VAL A 54 1.32 3.36 -4.24
CA VAL A 54 1.37 2.11 -3.49
C VAL A 54 1.89 0.93 -4.33
N ASP A 55 2.23 1.15 -5.60
CA ASP A 55 2.84 0.14 -6.50
C ASP A 55 4.30 -0.11 -6.12
N ASN A 56 4.72 -1.35 -6.36
CA ASN A 56 6.04 -1.88 -6.05
C ASN A 56 6.62 -2.76 -7.18
N GLY A 57 5.99 -2.82 -8.36
CA GLY A 57 6.52 -3.64 -9.45
C GLY A 57 5.54 -4.18 -10.48
N ASN A 58 4.22 -4.00 -10.37
CA ASN A 58 3.30 -4.72 -11.26
C ASN A 58 3.42 -4.26 -12.72
N ASN A 59 3.71 -2.98 -12.94
CA ASN A 59 3.80 -2.40 -14.27
C ASN A 59 5.02 -2.91 -15.07
N ASN A 60 6.03 -3.50 -14.43
CA ASN A 60 7.17 -4.13 -15.12
C ASN A 60 6.74 -5.17 -16.16
N PHE A 61 5.69 -5.90 -15.85
CA PHE A 61 5.22 -7.04 -16.61
C PHE A 61 4.16 -6.66 -17.66
N LEU A 62 3.82 -5.37 -17.75
CA LEU A 62 2.89 -4.82 -18.72
C LEU A 62 3.68 -4.25 -19.89
N VAL A 63 3.71 -4.96 -21.03
CA VAL A 63 4.55 -4.59 -22.18
C VAL A 63 4.22 -3.18 -22.67
N LYS A 64 2.93 -2.81 -22.70
CA LYS A 64 2.46 -1.54 -23.26
C LYS A 64 2.25 -0.45 -22.20
N SER A 65 2.69 -0.65 -20.96
CA SER A 65 2.58 0.38 -19.93
C SER A 65 3.66 1.45 -20.09
N LEU A 66 3.24 2.72 -20.04
CA LEU A 66 4.10 3.89 -19.98
C LEU A 66 4.36 4.34 -18.54
N ALA A 67 3.54 3.89 -17.58
CA ALA A 67 3.72 4.17 -16.16
C ALA A 67 4.69 3.15 -15.56
N LYS A 68 6.00 3.31 -15.85
CA LYS A 68 7.08 2.48 -15.31
C LYS A 68 8.13 3.33 -14.61
N ALA A 69 8.65 2.80 -13.53
CA ALA A 69 9.70 3.31 -12.64
C ALA A 69 10.85 2.28 -12.45
N ASN A 70 11.06 1.38 -13.41
CA ASN A 70 12.16 0.38 -13.44
C ASN A 70 13.48 0.90 -14.00
N TYR A 71 13.75 2.19 -13.81
CA TYR A 71 14.99 2.79 -14.25
C TYR A 71 15.45 3.84 -13.26
N LEU A 72 16.76 4.07 -13.21
CA LEU A 72 17.31 5.16 -12.43
C LEU A 72 16.74 6.50 -12.91
N PRO A 73 16.36 7.40 -11.99
CA PRO A 73 16.77 7.40 -10.58
C PRO A 73 15.80 6.77 -9.56
N TYR A 74 14.72 6.11 -9.99
CA TYR A 74 13.84 5.44 -9.04
C TYR A 74 14.59 4.35 -8.28
N GLY A 75 14.35 4.26 -6.96
CA GLY A 75 15.05 3.32 -6.08
C GLY A 75 16.51 3.66 -5.78
N VAL A 76 17.00 4.87 -6.11
CA VAL A 76 18.39 5.30 -5.85
C VAL A 76 18.81 5.22 -4.37
N ASP A 77 17.88 5.29 -3.42
CA ASP A 77 18.13 5.13 -1.98
C ASP A 77 17.75 3.74 -1.45
N PHE A 78 17.23 2.86 -2.31
CA PHE A 78 16.88 1.50 -1.90
C PHE A 78 18.16 0.70 -1.60
N PRO A 79 18.20 -0.23 -0.63
CA PRO A 79 19.43 -0.87 -0.17
C PRO A 79 20.33 -1.55 -1.24
N LEU A 80 19.76 -1.93 -2.38
CA LEU A 80 20.52 -2.54 -3.49
C LEU A 80 20.93 -1.53 -4.58
N LEU A 81 20.54 -0.25 -4.45
CA LEU A 81 20.75 0.82 -5.43
C LEU A 81 20.25 0.48 -6.84
N GLU A 82 19.27 -0.43 -6.93
CA GLU A 82 18.66 -0.89 -8.16
C GLU A 82 17.23 -0.32 -8.29
N PRO A 83 16.75 -0.09 -9.53
CA PRO A 83 15.38 0.33 -9.73
C PRO A 83 14.38 -0.70 -9.19
N THR A 84 13.47 -0.24 -8.34
CA THR A 84 12.54 -1.10 -7.61
C THR A 84 11.08 -1.00 -8.07
N GLU A 85 10.81 -0.23 -9.13
CA GLU A 85 9.45 0.16 -9.60
C GLU A 85 8.58 0.87 -8.55
N ARG A 86 9.12 1.24 -7.38
CA ARG A 86 8.48 2.26 -6.56
C ARG A 86 8.64 3.60 -7.26
N PHE A 87 7.55 4.35 -7.37
CA PHE A 87 7.54 5.70 -7.90
C PHE A 87 8.11 6.71 -6.89
N THR A 88 9.31 6.45 -6.38
CA THR A 88 10.00 7.28 -5.39
C THR A 88 11.52 6.96 -5.39
N ASN A 89 12.31 7.68 -4.60
CA ASN A 89 13.74 7.41 -4.43
C ASN A 89 14.04 6.14 -3.63
N GLY A 90 13.14 5.70 -2.74
CA GLY A 90 13.38 4.59 -1.82
C GLY A 90 12.11 3.78 -1.55
N LYS A 91 11.76 3.59 -0.28
CA LYS A 91 10.53 2.94 0.17
C LYS A 91 9.30 3.81 -0.09
N ASN A 92 8.22 3.18 -0.55
CA ASN A 92 6.90 3.80 -0.56
C ASN A 92 6.19 3.63 0.80
N VAL A 93 5.00 4.20 0.96
CA VAL A 93 4.22 4.12 2.22
C VAL A 93 3.90 2.69 2.65
N ILE A 94 3.77 1.76 1.70
CA ILE A 94 3.43 0.35 1.95
C ILE A 94 4.62 -0.39 2.54
N ASP A 95 5.81 -0.20 1.97
CA ASP A 95 7.05 -0.78 2.49
C ASP A 95 7.25 -0.36 3.95
N LEU A 96 7.00 0.91 4.27
CA LEU A 96 7.14 1.48 5.61
C LEU A 96 6.05 1.04 6.60
N LEU A 97 4.81 0.87 6.13
CA LEU A 97 3.77 0.24 6.95
C LEU A 97 4.11 -1.23 7.24
N GLY A 98 4.71 -1.94 6.27
CA GLY A 98 5.24 -3.29 6.47
C GLY A 98 6.29 -3.36 7.56
N ASP A 99 7.21 -2.40 7.60
CA ASP A 99 8.21 -2.27 8.67
C ASP A 99 7.55 -2.08 10.05
N HIS A 100 6.57 -1.17 10.16
CA HIS A 100 5.82 -0.94 11.41
C HIS A 100 5.06 -2.18 11.90
N LEU A 101 4.49 -2.93 10.96
CA LEU A 101 3.78 -4.18 11.23
C LEU A 101 4.72 -5.38 11.44
N LYS A 102 6.04 -5.18 11.28
CA LYS A 102 7.07 -6.22 11.39
C LYS A 102 6.81 -7.39 10.44
N ILE A 103 6.33 -7.08 9.23
CA ILE A 103 6.20 -8.09 8.18
C ILE A 103 7.61 -8.55 7.81
N PRO A 104 7.89 -9.87 7.79
CA PRO A 104 9.26 -10.38 7.68
C PRO A 104 9.92 -10.11 6.32
N THR A 105 9.14 -9.80 5.29
CA THR A 105 9.61 -9.54 3.93
C THR A 105 8.82 -8.40 3.31
N TYR A 106 9.42 -7.72 2.32
CA TYR A 106 8.64 -6.82 1.46
C TYR A 106 7.48 -7.57 0.81
N ILE A 107 6.34 -6.90 0.69
CA ILE A 107 5.18 -7.43 -0.02
C ILE A 107 5.58 -7.62 -1.49
N PRO A 108 5.40 -8.81 -2.09
CA PRO A 108 5.72 -9.04 -3.50
C PRO A 108 4.65 -8.45 -4.43
N SER A 109 5.04 -8.07 -5.65
CA SER A 109 4.11 -7.64 -6.71
C SER A 109 3.39 -8.84 -7.33
N PHE A 110 2.08 -8.77 -7.52
CA PHE A 110 1.26 -9.84 -8.10
C PHE A 110 1.78 -10.36 -9.44
N ASN A 111 2.17 -9.46 -10.35
CA ASN A 111 2.57 -9.83 -11.71
C ASN A 111 3.97 -10.47 -11.81
N ASP A 112 4.76 -10.48 -10.73
CA ASP A 112 6.04 -11.18 -10.73
C ASP A 112 5.78 -12.70 -10.76
N PRO A 113 6.27 -13.46 -11.76
CA PRO A 113 6.09 -14.91 -11.86
C PRO A 113 6.64 -15.71 -10.66
N SER A 114 7.44 -15.07 -9.82
CA SER A 114 7.99 -15.61 -8.58
C SER A 114 7.07 -15.41 -7.37
N THR A 115 5.98 -14.64 -7.48
CA THR A 115 4.97 -14.38 -6.43
C THR A 115 3.99 -15.53 -6.33
N LYS A 116 4.43 -16.59 -5.64
CA LYS A 116 3.68 -17.84 -5.44
C LYS A 116 4.17 -18.60 -4.21
N GLY A 117 3.40 -19.59 -3.77
CA GLY A 117 3.68 -20.43 -2.62
C GLY A 117 3.83 -19.62 -1.34
N SER A 118 4.80 -19.98 -0.50
CA SER A 118 5.03 -19.32 0.79
C SER A 118 5.25 -17.80 0.73
N LYS A 119 5.62 -17.24 -0.42
CA LYS A 119 5.83 -15.79 -0.59
C LYS A 119 4.54 -14.97 -0.48
N ILE A 120 3.37 -15.56 -0.74
CA ILE A 120 2.09 -14.82 -0.68
C ILE A 120 1.48 -14.79 0.72
N ILE A 121 2.02 -15.57 1.66
CA ILE A 121 1.46 -15.77 3.00
C ILE A 121 1.34 -14.46 3.76
N HIS A 122 2.26 -13.51 3.58
CA HIS A 122 2.21 -12.21 4.25
C HIS A 122 1.52 -11.11 3.44
N GLY A 123 0.97 -11.45 2.29
CA GLY A 123 0.29 -10.50 1.42
C GLY A 123 0.88 -10.41 0.02
N VAL A 124 0.16 -9.70 -0.84
CA VAL A 124 0.52 -9.44 -2.24
C VAL A 124 0.07 -8.02 -2.60
N ASN A 125 0.88 -7.35 -3.41
CA ASN A 125 0.58 -6.03 -3.93
C ASN A 125 0.07 -6.12 -5.37
N PHE A 126 -1.14 -5.66 -5.60
CA PHE A 126 -1.83 -5.65 -6.90
C PHE A 126 -1.85 -4.26 -7.54
N ALA A 127 -1.35 -3.23 -6.86
CA ALA A 127 -1.40 -1.86 -7.34
C ALA A 127 -0.67 -1.68 -8.67
N SER A 128 -1.17 -0.79 -9.52
CA SER A 128 -0.63 -0.58 -10.87
C SER A 128 -0.57 0.91 -11.21
N GLY A 129 0.63 1.41 -11.48
CA GLY A 129 0.86 2.79 -11.89
C GLY A 129 -0.06 3.25 -13.02
N GLY A 130 -0.65 4.43 -12.87
CA GLY A 130 -1.57 5.03 -13.85
C GLY A 130 -3.04 4.60 -13.73
N SER A 131 -3.35 3.50 -13.02
CA SER A 131 -4.72 3.06 -12.80
C SER A 131 -5.53 3.99 -11.88
N GLY A 132 -6.85 3.82 -11.88
CA GLY A 132 -7.79 4.48 -10.97
C GLY A 132 -8.82 3.52 -10.38
N ILE A 133 -9.86 4.09 -9.78
CA ILE A 133 -11.05 3.38 -9.29
C ILE A 133 -11.86 2.83 -10.48
N LEU A 134 -11.99 3.63 -11.55
CA LEU A 134 -12.71 3.25 -12.75
C LEU A 134 -11.83 2.43 -13.70
N ASP A 135 -12.49 1.56 -14.47
CA ASP A 135 -11.82 0.69 -15.45
C ASP A 135 -11.30 1.45 -16.68
N ASP A 136 -11.86 2.62 -16.98
CA ASP A 136 -11.45 3.48 -18.09
C ASP A 136 -10.39 4.53 -17.72
N THR A 137 -9.99 4.60 -16.45
CA THR A 137 -8.92 5.49 -15.99
C THR A 137 -7.54 4.94 -16.38
N GLY A 138 -6.67 5.83 -16.86
CA GLY A 138 -5.27 5.51 -17.12
C GLY A 138 -4.95 5.13 -18.56
N VAL A 139 -5.89 5.24 -19.51
CA VAL A 139 -5.68 4.96 -20.95
C VAL A 139 -4.48 5.72 -21.52
N VAL A 140 -4.26 6.96 -21.07
CA VAL A 140 -3.12 7.80 -21.49
C VAL A 140 -1.76 7.28 -20.98
N ALA A 141 -1.76 6.41 -19.98
CA ALA A 141 -0.58 5.71 -19.48
C ALA A 141 -0.35 4.35 -20.19
N GLY A 142 -1.12 4.05 -21.24
CA GLY A 142 -1.06 2.78 -21.96
C GLY A 142 -1.76 1.67 -21.19
N GLU A 143 -1.06 0.54 -21.03
CA GLU A 143 -1.59 -0.61 -20.29
C GLU A 143 -1.49 -0.40 -18.77
N VAL A 144 -2.61 -0.59 -18.08
CA VAL A 144 -2.73 -0.50 -16.61
C VAL A 144 -3.67 -1.60 -16.10
N ILE A 145 -3.53 -1.97 -14.82
CA ILE A 145 -4.44 -2.92 -14.17
C ILE A 145 -5.45 -2.12 -13.34
N SER A 146 -6.70 -2.05 -13.79
CA SER A 146 -7.76 -1.31 -13.06
C SER A 146 -8.05 -1.91 -11.70
N LEU A 147 -8.60 -1.13 -10.76
CA LEU A 147 -8.92 -1.63 -9.41
C LEU A 147 -9.85 -2.85 -9.43
N ASN A 148 -10.83 -2.92 -10.34
CA ASN A 148 -11.64 -4.14 -10.49
C ASN A 148 -10.81 -5.35 -10.93
N GLN A 149 -9.86 -5.16 -11.84
CA GLN A 149 -8.97 -6.24 -12.28
C GLN A 149 -8.01 -6.66 -11.16
N GLN A 150 -7.50 -5.73 -10.36
CA GLN A 150 -6.69 -6.03 -9.18
C GLN A 150 -7.47 -6.89 -8.17
N ILE A 151 -8.73 -6.55 -7.91
CA ILE A 151 -9.61 -7.36 -7.04
C ILE A 151 -9.90 -8.73 -7.65
N ARG A 152 -10.11 -8.83 -8.98
CA ARG A 152 -10.25 -10.12 -9.67
C ARG A 152 -8.98 -10.97 -9.60
N ASN A 153 -7.81 -10.35 -9.69
CA ASN A 153 -6.52 -11.05 -9.57
C ASN A 153 -6.37 -11.63 -8.16
N PHE A 154 -6.75 -10.87 -7.12
CA PHE A 154 -6.81 -11.39 -5.76
C PHE A 154 -7.81 -12.55 -5.64
N GLU A 155 -9.06 -12.33 -6.07
CA GLU A 155 -10.16 -13.30 -5.96
C GLU A 155 -9.87 -14.64 -6.68
N ASN A 156 -9.35 -14.57 -7.90
CA ASN A 156 -9.24 -15.74 -8.77
C ASN A 156 -7.89 -16.46 -8.67
N VAL A 157 -6.84 -15.78 -8.20
CA VAL A 157 -5.47 -16.32 -8.22
C VAL A 157 -4.91 -16.40 -6.80
N THR A 158 -4.71 -15.26 -6.14
CA THR A 158 -4.02 -15.23 -4.84
C THR A 158 -4.85 -15.85 -3.72
N LEU A 159 -6.16 -15.65 -3.72
CA LEU A 159 -7.03 -16.12 -2.65
C LEU A 159 -7.08 -17.66 -2.57
N PRO A 160 -7.33 -18.42 -3.66
CA PRO A 160 -7.27 -19.89 -3.63
C PRO A 160 -5.89 -20.43 -3.24
N GLU A 161 -4.81 -19.83 -3.78
CA GLU A 161 -3.45 -20.25 -3.46
C GLU A 161 -3.12 -19.98 -1.98
N LEU A 162 -3.58 -18.86 -1.43
CA LEU A 162 -3.40 -18.54 -0.02
C LEU A 162 -4.07 -19.60 0.86
N GLU A 163 -5.30 -19.99 0.55
CA GLU A 163 -6.03 -21.04 1.29
C GLU A 163 -5.27 -22.36 1.33
N GLU A 164 -4.63 -22.73 0.21
CA GLU A 164 -3.75 -23.90 0.13
C GLU A 164 -2.51 -23.74 1.03
N GLN A 165 -1.83 -22.59 0.97
CA GLN A 165 -0.59 -22.36 1.73
C GLN A 165 -0.80 -22.29 3.25
N ILE A 166 -1.93 -21.76 3.71
CA ILE A 166 -2.22 -21.63 5.15
C ILE A 166 -3.07 -22.76 5.72
N GLU A 167 -3.49 -23.71 4.86
CA GLU A 167 -4.39 -24.83 5.20
C GLU A 167 -5.64 -24.39 5.99
N CYS A 168 -6.17 -23.22 5.68
CA CYS A 168 -7.29 -22.60 6.38
C CYS A 168 -8.22 -21.88 5.41
N ASN A 169 -9.52 -21.91 5.73
CA ASN A 169 -10.53 -21.14 5.02
C ASN A 169 -10.22 -19.64 5.09
N SER A 170 -10.11 -18.99 3.94
CA SER A 170 -9.73 -17.58 3.84
C SER A 170 -10.69 -16.66 4.58
N LYS A 171 -12.00 -16.94 4.60
CA LYS A 171 -12.96 -16.11 5.36
C LYS A 171 -12.66 -16.09 6.86
N LYS A 172 -12.01 -17.13 7.39
CA LYS A 172 -11.58 -17.18 8.80
C LYS A 172 -10.22 -16.48 9.02
N SER A 173 -9.31 -16.53 8.05
CA SER A 173 -7.95 -15.99 8.19
C SER A 173 -7.83 -14.52 7.75
N LEU A 174 -8.57 -14.09 6.73
CA LEU A 174 -8.48 -12.75 6.13
C LEU A 174 -8.80 -11.61 7.10
N LYS A 175 -9.54 -11.88 8.19
CA LYS A 175 -9.73 -10.92 9.28
C LYS A 175 -8.43 -10.50 9.99
N ASN A 176 -7.36 -11.29 9.84
CA ASN A 176 -6.04 -10.99 10.40
C ASN A 176 -5.16 -10.15 9.46
N TYR A 177 -5.58 -9.94 8.22
CA TYR A 177 -4.85 -9.18 7.21
C TYR A 177 -5.41 -7.76 7.09
N LEU A 178 -4.52 -6.82 6.76
CA LEU A 178 -4.93 -5.49 6.33
C LEU A 178 -5.18 -5.48 4.82
N PHE A 179 -6.22 -4.77 4.40
CA PHE A 179 -6.53 -4.49 3.00
C PHE A 179 -6.29 -3.01 2.75
N VAL A 180 -5.16 -2.68 2.12
CA VAL A 180 -4.75 -1.30 1.87
C VAL A 180 -5.20 -0.88 0.48
N VAL A 181 -5.94 0.23 0.36
CA VAL A 181 -6.46 0.75 -0.91
C VAL A 181 -6.01 2.20 -1.10
N GLY A 182 -5.17 2.45 -2.11
CA GLY A 182 -4.68 3.77 -2.49
C GLY A 182 -4.98 4.10 -3.95
N SER A 183 -6.22 4.49 -4.25
CA SER A 183 -6.71 4.76 -5.60
C SER A 183 -7.60 6.00 -5.65
N GLY A 184 -7.82 6.57 -6.84
CA GLY A 184 -8.74 7.69 -7.08
C GLY A 184 -8.11 8.94 -7.68
N GLY A 185 -6.82 9.21 -7.41
CA GLY A 185 -6.16 10.44 -7.86
C GLY A 185 -6.08 10.55 -9.39
N ASN A 186 -5.83 9.43 -10.06
CA ASN A 186 -5.76 9.36 -11.51
C ASN A 186 -7.14 9.46 -12.18
N ASP A 187 -8.24 9.13 -11.49
CA ASP A 187 -9.58 9.32 -12.04
C ASP A 187 -9.86 10.82 -12.28
N TYR A 188 -9.26 11.69 -11.48
CA TYR A 188 -9.26 13.13 -11.76
C TYR A 188 -8.20 13.51 -12.80
N SER A 189 -6.93 13.18 -12.53
CA SER A 189 -5.79 13.72 -13.30
C SER A 189 -5.58 13.10 -14.68
N LEU A 190 -5.93 11.82 -14.86
CA LEU A 190 -5.74 11.04 -16.08
C LEU A 190 -7.06 10.64 -16.75
N ASN A 191 -8.19 11.14 -16.27
CA ASN A 191 -9.51 10.87 -16.84
C ASN A 191 -10.39 12.13 -16.89
N TYR A 192 -10.98 12.57 -15.76
CA TYR A 192 -11.94 13.71 -15.72
C TYR A 192 -11.38 15.01 -16.30
N PHE A 193 -10.24 15.49 -15.80
CA PHE A 193 -9.66 16.76 -16.25
C PHE A 193 -9.01 16.69 -17.65
N LEU A 194 -8.90 15.49 -18.22
CA LEU A 194 -8.51 15.30 -19.63
C LEU A 194 -9.72 15.23 -20.56
N GLY A 195 -10.96 15.32 -20.04
CA GLY A 195 -12.18 15.21 -20.82
C GLY A 195 -12.42 13.81 -21.40
N LEU A 196 -11.84 12.78 -20.78
CA LEU A 196 -11.94 11.39 -21.23
C LEU A 196 -13.13 10.63 -20.61
N VAL A 197 -13.78 11.23 -19.61
CA VAL A 197 -14.96 10.66 -18.96
C VAL A 197 -16.15 10.58 -19.90
N ASN A 198 -17.08 9.67 -19.58
CA ASN A 198 -18.35 9.56 -20.27
C ASN A 198 -19.07 10.92 -20.33
N LYS A 199 -19.49 11.35 -21.52
CA LYS A 199 -20.18 12.62 -21.79
C LYS A 199 -21.47 12.82 -20.98
N ASN A 200 -22.06 11.74 -20.46
CA ASN A 200 -23.25 11.80 -19.60
C ASN A 200 -22.93 12.29 -18.18
N ILE A 201 -21.67 12.31 -17.76
CA ILE A 201 -21.23 12.89 -16.49
C ILE A 201 -20.94 14.36 -16.73
N THR A 202 -21.86 15.22 -16.30
CA THR A 202 -21.84 16.65 -16.63
C THR A 202 -21.16 17.52 -15.57
N THR A 203 -21.06 17.04 -14.33
CA THR A 203 -20.48 17.81 -13.21
C THR A 203 -19.43 17.01 -12.44
N ILE A 204 -18.54 17.71 -11.74
CA ILE A 204 -17.52 17.08 -10.90
C ILE A 204 -18.14 16.42 -9.66
N GLN A 205 -19.30 16.91 -9.21
CA GLN A 205 -20.08 16.33 -8.12
C GLN A 205 -20.63 14.96 -8.53
N ASP A 206 -21.25 14.85 -9.71
CA ASP A 206 -21.78 13.58 -10.22
C ASP A 206 -20.64 12.59 -10.47
N PHE A 207 -19.52 13.06 -11.02
CA PHE A 207 -18.33 12.23 -11.20
C PHE A 207 -17.82 11.68 -9.87
N THR A 208 -17.68 12.54 -8.86
CA THR A 208 -17.16 12.16 -7.54
C THR A 208 -18.11 11.24 -6.79
N ALA A 209 -19.43 11.44 -6.92
CA ALA A 209 -20.44 10.53 -6.39
C ALA A 209 -20.32 9.14 -7.04
N ASN A 210 -20.18 9.08 -8.38
CA ASN A 210 -19.98 7.83 -9.10
C ASN A 210 -18.69 7.10 -8.67
N LEU A 211 -17.57 7.83 -8.51
CA LEU A 211 -16.32 7.27 -7.99
C LEU A 211 -16.50 6.67 -6.59
N THR A 212 -17.16 7.40 -5.69
CA THR A 212 -17.36 6.97 -4.31
C THR A 212 -18.25 5.72 -4.24
N ILE A 213 -19.33 5.68 -5.04
CA ILE A 213 -20.22 4.51 -5.15
C ILE A 213 -19.45 3.30 -5.72
N THR A 214 -18.65 3.52 -6.77
CA THR A 214 -17.84 2.45 -7.37
C THR A 214 -16.84 1.88 -6.37
N LEU A 215 -16.12 2.74 -5.63
CA LEU A 215 -15.19 2.32 -4.60
C LEU A 215 -15.91 1.56 -3.47
N SER A 216 -17.09 2.01 -3.05
CA SER A 216 -17.92 1.31 -2.06
C SER A 216 -18.21 -0.14 -2.47
N HIS A 217 -18.62 -0.35 -3.72
CA HIS A 217 -18.86 -1.70 -4.25
C HIS A 217 -17.58 -2.54 -4.30
N GLN A 218 -16.45 -1.95 -4.67
CA GLN A 218 -15.15 -2.64 -4.70
C GLN A 218 -14.67 -3.06 -3.31
N LEU A 219 -14.81 -2.19 -2.31
CA LEU A 219 -14.55 -2.52 -0.90
C LEU A 219 -15.49 -3.63 -0.41
N LYS A 220 -16.78 -3.56 -0.78
CA LYS A 220 -17.76 -4.59 -0.43
C LYS A 220 -17.40 -5.96 -1.00
N ARG A 221 -16.89 -6.03 -2.24
CA ARG A 221 -16.40 -7.28 -2.84
C ARG A 221 -15.27 -7.90 -2.02
N LEU A 222 -14.28 -7.10 -1.60
CA LEU A 222 -13.20 -7.56 -0.71
C LEU A 222 -13.75 -8.05 0.63
N TYR A 223 -14.71 -7.33 1.21
CA TYR A 223 -15.39 -7.74 2.44
C TYR A 223 -16.13 -9.08 2.29
N ASP A 224 -16.83 -9.29 1.18
CA ASP A 224 -17.58 -10.53 0.91
C ASP A 224 -16.65 -11.75 0.77
N MET A 225 -15.40 -11.52 0.37
CA MET A 225 -14.33 -12.52 0.36
C MET A 225 -13.75 -12.82 1.76
N GLY A 226 -13.99 -11.96 2.75
CA GLY A 226 -13.52 -12.18 4.13
C GLY A 226 -12.67 -11.05 4.72
N ALA A 227 -12.38 -10.00 3.95
CA ALA A 227 -11.65 -8.84 4.46
C ALA A 227 -12.44 -8.16 5.59
N ARG A 228 -11.76 -7.78 6.66
CA ARG A 228 -12.38 -7.05 7.79
C ARG A 228 -11.63 -5.79 8.19
N LYS A 229 -10.35 -5.66 7.88
CA LYS A 229 -9.52 -4.51 8.27
C LYS A 229 -9.07 -3.78 7.03
N PHE A 230 -9.63 -2.59 6.79
CA PHE A 230 -9.32 -1.79 5.62
C PHE A 230 -8.53 -0.55 6.01
N VAL A 231 -7.52 -0.22 5.20
CA VAL A 231 -6.81 1.06 5.26
C VAL A 231 -7.00 1.74 3.91
N VAL A 232 -7.76 2.82 3.87
CA VAL A 232 -8.03 3.56 2.64
C VAL A 232 -7.27 4.88 2.68
N MET A 233 -6.44 5.12 1.67
CA MET A 233 -5.67 6.36 1.55
C MET A 233 -6.55 7.44 0.94
N ALA A 234 -6.72 8.56 1.64
CA ALA A 234 -7.32 9.76 1.06
C ALA A 234 -6.44 10.29 -0.09
N LEU A 235 -7.06 11.01 -1.03
CA LEU A 235 -6.34 11.60 -2.16
C LEU A 235 -5.36 12.67 -1.70
N TYR A 236 -4.22 12.73 -2.37
CA TYR A 236 -3.17 13.70 -2.10
C TYR A 236 -3.58 15.08 -2.62
N PRO A 237 -2.95 16.18 -2.19
CA PRO A 237 -3.20 17.51 -2.74
C PRO A 237 -2.56 17.63 -4.14
N ASN A 238 -3.14 16.95 -5.13
CA ASN A 238 -2.57 16.81 -6.48
C ASN A 238 -2.34 18.16 -7.17
N GLY A 239 -3.14 19.19 -6.85
CA GLY A 239 -2.94 20.55 -7.36
C GLY A 239 -1.63 21.19 -6.89
N CYS A 240 -1.03 20.68 -5.81
CA CYS A 240 0.28 21.11 -5.31
C CYS A 240 1.45 20.33 -5.90
N SER A 241 1.22 19.37 -6.81
CA SER A 241 2.31 18.65 -7.46
C SER A 241 3.09 19.56 -8.44
N PRO A 242 4.41 19.34 -8.62
CA PRO A 242 5.18 20.07 -9.62
C PRO A 242 4.61 19.94 -11.04
N MET A 243 4.10 18.76 -11.41
CA MET A 243 3.45 18.49 -12.69
C MET A 243 2.21 19.36 -12.89
N ALA A 244 1.36 19.50 -11.87
CA ALA A 244 0.16 20.34 -11.95
C ALA A 244 0.52 21.82 -12.15
N ARG A 245 1.53 22.33 -11.42
CA ARG A 245 2.02 23.71 -11.59
C ARG A 245 2.63 23.94 -12.97
N ALA A 246 3.44 23.01 -13.47
CA ALA A 246 4.07 23.13 -14.78
C ALA A 246 3.05 23.23 -15.94
N ARG A 247 1.85 22.67 -15.77
CA ARG A 247 0.74 22.75 -16.72
C ARG A 247 -0.02 24.08 -16.69
N ASN A 248 0.21 24.91 -15.67
CA ASN A 248 -0.38 26.24 -15.57
C ASN A 248 0.72 27.28 -15.27
N PRO A 249 1.38 27.83 -16.29
CA PRO A 249 2.54 28.73 -16.12
C PRO A 249 2.25 29.99 -15.30
N ASN A 250 0.98 30.37 -15.14
CA ASN A 250 0.57 31.53 -14.35
C ASN A 250 0.34 31.19 -12.86
N ALA A 251 0.39 29.91 -12.48
CA ALA A 251 0.16 29.49 -11.10
C ALA A 251 1.43 29.64 -10.26
N THR A 252 1.37 30.50 -9.24
CA THR A 252 2.42 30.63 -8.21
C THR A 252 2.27 29.64 -7.06
N ASP A 253 1.06 29.08 -6.93
CA ASP A 253 0.60 28.22 -5.85
C ASP A 253 -0.11 26.97 -6.40
N CYS A 254 -0.71 26.17 -5.51
CA CYS A 254 -1.43 24.98 -5.89
C CYS A 254 -2.62 25.28 -6.82
N ILE A 255 -2.87 24.38 -7.77
CA ILE A 255 -4.01 24.46 -8.68
C ILE A 255 -5.30 24.10 -7.92
N GLN A 256 -6.08 25.11 -7.52
CA GLN A 256 -7.21 24.95 -6.61
C GLN A 256 -8.28 23.99 -7.12
N ILE A 257 -8.66 24.06 -8.39
CA ILE A 257 -9.69 23.16 -8.94
C ILE A 257 -9.33 21.65 -8.79
N LEU A 258 -8.05 21.29 -8.81
CA LEU A 258 -7.61 19.92 -8.57
C LEU A 258 -7.68 19.55 -7.08
N ASN A 259 -7.34 20.49 -6.21
CA ASN A 259 -7.40 20.31 -4.76
C ASN A 259 -8.84 20.28 -4.23
N ASP A 260 -9.74 21.08 -4.80
CA ASP A 260 -11.17 21.07 -4.47
C ASP A 260 -11.79 19.73 -4.86
N ALA A 261 -11.42 19.18 -6.02
CA ALA A 261 -11.83 17.84 -6.45
C ALA A 261 -11.36 16.75 -5.48
N ALA A 262 -10.09 16.80 -5.06
CA ALA A 262 -9.52 15.86 -4.10
C ALA A 262 -10.22 15.96 -2.73
N GLN A 263 -10.50 17.17 -2.25
CA GLN A 263 -11.21 17.40 -0.99
C GLN A 263 -12.66 16.94 -1.06
N LEU A 264 -13.35 17.15 -2.19
CA LEU A 264 -14.70 16.65 -2.40
C LEU A 264 -14.74 15.13 -2.31
N PHE A 265 -13.81 14.43 -2.97
CA PHE A 265 -13.68 12.98 -2.85
C PHE A 265 -13.41 12.55 -1.41
N ASN A 266 -12.44 13.19 -0.73
CA ASN A 266 -12.07 12.84 0.64
C ASN A 266 -13.22 13.04 1.63
N THR A 267 -14.06 14.06 1.41
CA THR A 267 -15.28 14.31 2.19
C THR A 267 -16.32 13.19 1.96
N ASN A 268 -16.52 12.79 0.71
CA ASN A 268 -17.41 11.68 0.37
C ASN A 268 -16.90 10.35 0.93
N LEU A 269 -15.58 10.12 0.92
CA LEU A 269 -14.94 8.94 1.49
C LEU A 269 -15.18 8.87 3.01
N ARG A 270 -15.03 10.00 3.72
CA ARG A 270 -15.36 10.09 5.15
C ARG A 270 -16.83 9.73 5.41
N THR A 271 -17.73 10.32 4.62
CA THR A 271 -19.16 10.02 4.70
C THR A 271 -19.46 8.54 4.43
N LEU A 272 -18.75 7.91 3.49
CA LEU A 272 -18.89 6.49 3.17
C LEU A 272 -18.49 5.60 4.36
N VAL A 273 -17.38 5.91 5.02
CA VAL A 273 -16.89 5.16 6.20
C VAL A 273 -17.83 5.29 7.40
N ASP A 274 -18.42 6.46 7.58
CA ASP A 274 -19.40 6.72 8.65
C ASP A 274 -20.80 6.18 8.30
N SER A 275 -21.02 5.75 7.06
CA SER A 275 -22.35 5.34 6.61
C SER A 275 -22.73 3.95 7.13
N PRO A 276 -23.87 3.81 7.83
CA PRO A 276 -24.39 2.50 8.20
C PRO A 276 -24.83 1.67 6.98
N THR A 277 -25.03 2.31 5.82
CA THR A 277 -25.49 1.64 4.59
C THR A 277 -24.42 0.78 3.92
N LEU A 278 -23.15 0.90 4.33
CA LEU A 278 -22.08 0.06 3.76
C LEU A 278 -22.27 -1.43 4.12
N GLN A 279 -23.02 -1.73 5.19
CA GLN A 279 -23.42 -3.08 5.59
C GLN A 279 -22.25 -4.08 5.63
N MET A 280 -21.17 -3.69 6.30
CA MET A 280 -19.98 -4.52 6.53
C MET A 280 -19.79 -4.76 8.05
N PRO A 281 -20.67 -5.54 8.68
CA PRO A 281 -20.54 -5.84 10.11
C PRO A 281 -19.19 -6.49 10.42
N ASP A 282 -18.69 -6.24 11.64
CA ASP A 282 -17.41 -6.73 12.13
C ASP A 282 -16.20 -6.30 11.29
N SER A 283 -16.36 -5.29 10.44
CA SER A 283 -15.27 -4.66 9.71
C SER A 283 -14.93 -3.28 10.28
N THR A 284 -13.71 -2.84 10.06
CA THR A 284 -13.25 -1.49 10.38
C THR A 284 -12.50 -0.95 9.18
N ILE A 285 -12.88 0.26 8.77
CA ILE A 285 -12.20 1.02 7.73
C ILE A 285 -11.52 2.20 8.38
N VAL A 286 -10.19 2.25 8.23
CA VAL A 286 -9.38 3.41 8.60
C VAL A 286 -9.10 4.23 7.36
N ILE A 287 -9.36 5.53 7.42
CA ILE A 287 -8.91 6.51 6.44
C ILE A 287 -7.59 7.09 6.92
N VAL A 288 -6.56 7.01 6.09
CA VAL A 288 -5.33 7.78 6.26
C VAL A 288 -5.46 9.06 5.45
N ASN A 289 -5.56 10.19 6.12
CA ASN A 289 -5.77 11.49 5.49
C ASN A 289 -4.45 12.06 4.95
N ALA A 290 -3.95 11.44 3.88
CA ALA A 290 -2.72 11.87 3.22
C ALA A 290 -2.82 13.31 2.70
N TYR A 291 -4.01 13.80 2.36
CA TYR A 291 -4.24 15.21 2.03
C TYR A 291 -3.77 16.13 3.15
N LYS A 292 -4.31 15.92 4.37
CA LYS A 292 -3.99 16.73 5.55
C LYS A 292 -2.51 16.67 5.88
N ILE A 293 -1.95 15.46 5.92
CA ILE A 293 -0.54 15.25 6.30
C ILE A 293 0.39 15.95 5.31
N ILE A 294 0.15 15.82 4.00
CA ILE A 294 0.98 16.47 2.98
C ILE A 294 0.76 17.98 3.00
N MET A 295 -0.46 18.48 3.16
CA MET A 295 -0.71 19.92 3.25
C MET A 295 0.00 20.55 4.46
N ASP A 296 0.06 19.86 5.61
CA ASP A 296 0.82 20.34 6.77
C ASP A 296 2.32 20.43 6.48
N ILE A 297 2.87 19.44 5.77
CA ILE A 297 4.26 19.48 5.28
C ILE A 297 4.45 20.67 4.33
N LEU A 298 3.56 20.89 3.37
CA LEU A 298 3.69 21.96 2.38
C LEU A 298 3.60 23.35 3.02
N GLN A 299 2.75 23.52 4.03
CA GLN A 299 2.51 24.80 4.71
C GLN A 299 3.57 25.12 5.77
N ASN A 300 4.08 24.09 6.46
CA ASN A 300 5.09 24.25 7.50
C ASN A 300 6.15 23.14 7.38
N PRO A 301 7.07 23.23 6.40
CA PRO A 301 7.96 22.12 6.04
C PRO A 301 9.09 21.88 7.06
N SER A 302 9.57 22.93 7.74
CA SER A 302 10.77 22.86 8.58
C SER A 302 10.68 21.88 9.77
N PRO A 303 9.57 21.78 10.52
CA PRO A 303 9.42 20.78 11.58
C PRO A 303 9.48 19.33 11.10
N TYR A 304 9.23 19.09 9.82
CA TYR A 304 9.29 17.77 9.20
C TYR A 304 10.63 17.50 8.48
N GLY A 305 11.54 18.47 8.49
CA GLY A 305 12.85 18.35 7.83
C GLY A 305 12.87 18.69 6.34
N PHE A 306 11.80 19.29 5.80
CA PHE A 306 11.75 19.68 4.39
C PHE A 306 12.14 21.15 4.18
N SER A 307 12.75 21.44 3.04
CA SER A 307 13.04 22.81 2.57
C SER A 307 12.54 23.09 1.16
N ASP A 308 12.39 22.05 0.31
CA ASP A 308 11.81 22.20 -1.02
C ASP A 308 10.46 21.50 -1.12
N THR A 309 9.40 22.29 -1.18
CA THR A 309 8.02 21.85 -1.28
C THR A 309 7.45 21.97 -2.69
N LYS A 310 8.21 22.52 -3.64
CA LYS A 310 7.69 22.94 -4.95
C LYS A 310 8.32 22.23 -6.14
N ASN A 311 9.59 21.83 -6.05
CA ASN A 311 10.31 21.28 -7.20
C ASN A 311 10.42 19.75 -7.13
N PRO A 312 10.43 19.06 -8.28
CA PRO A 312 10.80 17.65 -8.30
C PRO A 312 12.29 17.52 -7.96
N CYS A 313 12.66 16.48 -7.22
CA CYS A 313 14.06 16.21 -6.94
C CYS A 313 14.80 15.64 -8.16
N CYS A 314 14.13 14.88 -9.03
CA CYS A 314 14.73 14.40 -10.28
C CYS A 314 14.36 15.29 -11.47
N ASP A 315 15.21 15.27 -12.50
CA ASP A 315 14.88 15.88 -13.78
C ASP A 315 13.64 15.22 -14.38
N VAL A 316 12.59 15.98 -14.69
CA VAL A 316 11.38 15.49 -15.37
C VAL A 316 11.31 16.02 -16.80
N ALA A 317 10.81 15.23 -17.74
CA ALA A 317 10.62 15.67 -19.12
C ALA A 317 9.43 16.65 -19.18
N THR A 318 9.70 17.88 -19.61
CA THR A 318 8.68 18.93 -19.76
C THR A 318 7.75 18.62 -20.94
N ILE A 319 6.61 19.33 -21.00
CA ILE A 319 5.68 19.21 -22.14
C ILE A 319 6.35 19.63 -23.46
N GLN A 320 7.21 20.64 -23.41
CA GLN A 320 7.98 21.11 -24.57
C GLN A 320 8.98 20.06 -25.07
N GLU A 321 9.47 19.21 -24.17
CA GLU A 321 10.35 18.07 -24.49
C GLU A 321 9.56 16.80 -24.88
N GLY A 322 8.22 16.88 -24.98
CA GLY A 322 7.35 15.73 -25.28
C GLY A 322 7.06 14.83 -24.09
N GLY A 323 7.42 15.25 -22.87
CA GLY A 323 7.10 14.56 -21.62
C GLY A 323 5.79 15.01 -20.97
N THR A 324 5.42 14.34 -19.88
CA THR A 324 4.19 14.66 -19.12
C THR A 324 4.44 15.58 -17.93
N GLY A 325 5.70 15.86 -17.62
CA GLY A 325 6.15 16.51 -16.38
C GLY A 325 6.02 15.63 -15.14
N THR A 326 5.57 14.37 -15.26
CA THR A 326 5.32 13.48 -14.12
C THR A 326 6.55 12.68 -13.75
N LEU A 327 7.06 11.84 -14.65
CA LEU A 327 8.10 10.86 -14.33
C LEU A 327 9.50 11.44 -14.54
N CYS A 328 10.46 10.98 -13.74
CA CYS A 328 11.87 11.25 -13.96
C CYS A 328 12.32 10.87 -15.37
N LYS A 329 13.24 11.65 -15.94
CA LYS A 329 13.99 11.28 -17.13
C LYS A 329 14.86 10.07 -16.81
N LYS A 330 14.88 9.09 -17.71
CA LYS A 330 15.73 7.90 -17.58
C LYS A 330 17.20 8.31 -17.55
N GLY A 331 17.88 8.01 -16.44
CA GLY A 331 19.28 8.43 -16.22
C GLY A 331 19.47 9.94 -16.01
N GLY A 332 18.39 10.68 -15.71
CA GLY A 332 18.46 12.11 -15.41
C GLY A 332 19.13 12.40 -14.05
N ASN A 333 19.44 13.66 -13.80
CA ASN A 333 20.03 14.08 -12.54
C ASN A 333 19.01 14.00 -11.39
N VAL A 334 19.55 13.95 -10.18
CA VAL A 334 18.80 13.90 -8.93
C VAL A 334 19.37 14.97 -8.00
N CYS A 335 18.50 15.63 -7.24
CA CYS A 335 18.89 16.60 -6.25
C CYS A 335 19.85 16.00 -5.20
N SER A 336 20.71 16.86 -4.64
CA SER A 336 21.75 16.43 -3.70
C SER A 336 21.18 15.97 -2.36
N ASP A 337 20.12 16.62 -1.87
CA ASP A 337 19.45 16.28 -0.61
C ASP A 337 17.99 15.88 -0.87
N ARG A 338 17.78 14.58 -1.08
CA ARG A 338 16.45 13.99 -1.29
C ARG A 338 15.56 14.06 -0.05
N ASN A 339 16.14 14.07 1.14
CA ASN A 339 15.38 14.07 2.39
C ASN A 339 14.73 15.43 2.68
N ALA A 340 15.28 16.49 2.09
CA ALA A 340 14.75 17.85 2.20
C ALA A 340 13.67 18.18 1.14
N ASN A 341 13.43 17.31 0.16
CA ASN A 341 12.45 17.49 -0.91
C ASN A 341 11.14 16.75 -0.62
N VAL A 342 10.00 17.40 -0.87
CA VAL A 342 8.68 16.76 -0.74
C VAL A 342 8.39 15.81 -1.90
N TYR A 343 8.72 16.22 -3.12
CA TYR A 343 8.42 15.48 -4.35
C TYR A 343 9.69 14.87 -4.93
N PHE A 344 9.65 13.56 -5.20
CA PHE A 344 10.76 12.89 -5.87
C PHE A 344 10.76 13.22 -7.36
N ASP A 345 9.61 12.98 -8.01
CA ASP A 345 9.36 13.36 -9.40
C ASP A 345 8.30 14.46 -9.46
N GLY A 346 7.63 14.65 -10.59
CA GLY A 346 6.62 15.68 -10.76
C GLY A 346 5.29 15.42 -10.03
N LEU A 347 5.08 14.26 -9.42
CA LEU A 347 3.83 13.89 -8.76
C LEU A 347 4.03 13.18 -7.43
N HIS A 348 4.98 12.25 -7.37
CA HIS A 348 5.12 11.30 -6.29
C HIS A 348 6.03 11.83 -5.18
N PRO A 349 5.71 11.50 -3.92
CA PRO A 349 6.51 11.92 -2.78
C PRO A 349 7.89 11.25 -2.75
N THR A 350 8.84 11.88 -2.06
CA THR A 350 10.08 11.23 -1.65
C THR A 350 9.82 10.17 -0.57
N GLU A 351 10.78 9.27 -0.35
CA GLU A 351 10.78 8.33 0.77
C GLU A 351 10.62 9.05 2.11
N ALA A 352 11.21 10.24 2.27
CA ALA A 352 11.09 11.05 3.48
C ALA A 352 9.64 11.46 3.77
N VAL A 353 8.87 11.85 2.75
CA VAL A 353 7.43 12.11 2.92
C VAL A 353 6.66 10.82 3.18
N ASN A 354 7.00 9.72 2.50
CA ASN A 354 6.39 8.41 2.74
C ASN A 354 6.62 7.94 4.19
N PHE A 355 7.79 8.24 4.78
CA PHE A 355 8.11 7.98 6.19
C PHE A 355 7.17 8.73 7.14
N VAL A 356 6.95 10.02 6.89
CA VAL A 356 5.98 10.80 7.68
C VAL A 356 4.57 10.22 7.52
N LEU A 357 4.13 9.93 6.29
CA LEU A 357 2.82 9.35 6.01
C LEU A 357 2.61 8.02 6.74
N ALA A 358 3.58 7.10 6.67
CA ALA A 358 3.50 5.79 7.31
C ALA A 358 3.48 5.90 8.84
N ASN A 359 4.30 6.78 9.42
CA ASN A 359 4.30 7.03 10.87
C ASN A 359 2.96 7.60 11.34
N LYS A 360 2.42 8.60 10.64
CA LYS A 360 1.13 9.19 10.97
C LYS A 360 0.00 8.18 10.81
N ALA A 361 -0.01 7.42 9.71
CA ALA A 361 -0.94 6.33 9.49
C ALA A 361 -0.91 5.30 10.64
N PHE A 362 0.29 4.90 11.07
CA PHE A 362 0.47 3.85 12.06
C PHE A 362 0.12 4.29 13.48
N SER A 363 0.55 5.48 13.90
CA SER A 363 0.54 5.85 15.32
C SER A 363 -0.07 7.21 15.66
N SER A 364 -0.59 7.98 14.69
CA SER A 364 -1.22 9.25 15.04
C SER A 364 -2.47 9.05 15.91
N ASN A 365 -2.71 10.00 16.81
CA ASN A 365 -3.95 10.10 17.59
C ASN A 365 -4.82 11.27 17.11
N LEU A 366 -4.39 11.99 16.07
CA LEU A 366 -5.14 13.11 15.51
C LEU A 366 -6.16 12.58 14.50
N ILE A 367 -7.44 12.83 14.78
CA ILE A 367 -8.56 12.35 13.99
C ILE A 367 -8.58 12.92 12.55
N ASP A 368 -7.93 14.07 12.35
CA ASP A 368 -7.78 14.72 11.06
C ASP A 368 -6.68 14.09 10.21
N GLU A 369 -5.75 13.33 10.81
CA GLU A 369 -4.68 12.63 10.12
C GLU A 369 -5.05 11.16 9.85
N VAL A 370 -5.72 10.51 10.81
CA VAL A 370 -6.18 9.12 10.74
C VAL A 370 -7.53 8.96 11.41
N TYR A 371 -8.46 8.24 10.78
CA TYR A 371 -9.83 8.11 11.26
C TYR A 371 -10.43 6.73 11.03
N PRO A 372 -11.22 6.14 11.95
CA PRO A 372 -11.49 6.60 13.31
C PRO A 372 -10.39 6.24 14.31
N ILE A 373 -9.53 5.32 13.93
CA ILE A 373 -8.37 4.86 14.71
C ILE A 373 -7.15 4.81 13.79
N ASN A 374 -5.96 4.69 14.36
CA ASN A 374 -4.74 4.47 13.58
C ASN A 374 -4.56 3.01 13.16
N VAL A 375 -3.63 2.78 12.23
CA VAL A 375 -3.35 1.45 11.67
C VAL A 375 -2.79 0.49 12.74
N HIS A 376 -2.07 0.99 13.76
CA HIS A 376 -1.63 0.15 14.86
C HIS A 376 -2.82 -0.48 15.61
N LEU A 377 -3.78 0.34 16.03
CA LEU A 377 -5.00 -0.13 16.69
C LEU A 377 -5.80 -1.07 15.77
N LEU A 378 -5.94 -0.74 14.49
CA LEU A 378 -6.61 -1.60 13.51
C LEU A 378 -5.94 -2.98 13.40
N SER A 379 -4.60 -3.04 13.47
CA SER A 379 -3.87 -4.30 13.30
C SER A 379 -4.12 -5.30 14.41
N ILE A 380 -4.42 -4.83 15.63
CA ILE A 380 -4.57 -5.68 16.82
C ILE A 380 -6.01 -6.04 17.18
N VAL A 381 -7.02 -5.37 16.60
CA VAL A 381 -8.45 -5.64 16.86
C VAL A 381 -8.99 -6.90 16.19
#